data_AF-A0A645GAM9-F1
#
_entry.id   AF-A0A645GAM9-F1
#
_cell.length_a   1.000
_cell.length_b   1.000
_cell.length_c   1.000
_cell.angle_alpha   90.00
_cell.angle_beta   90.00
_cell.angle_gamma   90.00
#
_symmetry.space_group_name_H-M   'P 1'
#
loop_
_entity.id
_entity.type
_entity.pdbx_description
1 polymer ?
#
loop_
_entity_poly.entity_id
_entity_poly.type
_entity_poly.pdbx_seq_one_letter_code
_entity_poly.pdbx_strand_id
1 'polypeptide(L)'
;MGLGTNYETIIRDFDKNSEIEIITYDSGSGSYQDVAIGRVDAAMNDRLALQSVINESGLPLKLAGPPINEMQNAFPFLNNEENKELVAQIDSAIDSMYEDGTIKEISMKYFDMDITEKVLN
;
A
#
# COMPACT_ATOMS: atom_id res chain seq x y z
N MET A 1 6.30 -9.48 8.38
CA MET A 1 5.55 -8.21 8.15
C MET A 1 5.55 -7.33 9.39
N GLY A 2 5.24 -6.04 9.28
CA GLY A 2 5.19 -5.14 10.44
C GLY A 2 4.10 -5.52 11.44
N LEU A 3 4.44 -5.58 12.73
CA LEU A 3 3.50 -5.88 13.80
C LEU A 3 2.41 -4.81 13.93
N GLY A 4 1.16 -5.23 14.16
CA GLY A 4 0.02 -4.32 14.36
C GLY A 4 -0.59 -3.72 13.09
N THR A 5 -0.15 -4.19 11.91
CA THR A 5 -0.71 -3.81 10.61
C THR A 5 -1.96 -4.63 10.28
N ASN A 6 -2.79 -4.13 9.36
CA ASN A 6 -3.93 -4.89 8.81
C ASN A 6 -3.48 -6.07 7.91
N TYR A 7 -2.22 -6.12 7.50
CA TYR A 7 -1.70 -7.15 6.60
C TYR A 7 -1.77 -8.55 7.19
N GLU A 8 -1.61 -8.72 8.51
CA GLU A 8 -1.74 -10.02 9.16
C GLU A 8 -3.15 -10.60 8.95
N THR A 9 -4.19 -9.77 9.15
CA THR A 9 -5.58 -10.18 8.90
C THR A 9 -5.77 -10.58 7.45
N ILE A 10 -5.21 -9.83 6.50
CA ILE A 10 -5.31 -10.15 5.06
C ILE A 10 -4.68 -11.52 4.76
N ILE A 11 -3.49 -11.82 5.31
CA ILE A 11 -2.84 -13.13 5.10
C ILE A 11 -3.66 -14.24 5.75
N ARG A 12 -4.14 -14.07 6.99
CA ARG A 12 -4.98 -15.07 7.66
C ARG A 12 -6.30 -15.32 6.94
N ASP A 13 -6.88 -14.28 6.34
CA ASP A 13 -8.09 -14.42 5.55
C ASP A 13 -7.85 -15.09 4.20
N PHE A 14 -6.66 -14.93 3.62
CA PHE A 14 -6.26 -15.61 2.39
C PHE A 14 -5.88 -17.09 2.63
N ASP A 15 -5.11 -17.36 3.68
CA ASP A 15 -4.59 -18.68 4.02
C ASP A 15 -5.59 -19.51 4.84
N LYS A 16 -6.66 -19.96 4.17
CA LYS A 16 -7.71 -20.76 4.82
C LYS A 16 -7.24 -22.13 5.31
N ASN A 17 -6.11 -22.62 4.79
CA ASN A 17 -5.57 -23.94 5.10
C ASN A 17 -4.43 -23.92 6.13
N SER A 18 -4.04 -22.75 6.63
CA SER A 18 -2.89 -22.59 7.54
C SER A 18 -1.58 -23.13 6.96
N GLU A 19 -1.36 -22.90 5.68
CA GLU A 19 -0.15 -23.28 4.94
C GLU A 19 0.97 -22.23 5.07
N ILE A 20 0.66 -21.03 5.57
CA ILE A 20 1.59 -19.91 5.71
C ILE A 20 1.97 -19.71 7.18
N GLU A 21 3.27 -19.81 7.47
CA GLU A 21 3.83 -19.37 8.75
C GLU A 21 3.98 -17.84 8.76
N ILE A 22 3.29 -17.16 9.67
CA ILE A 22 3.33 -15.70 9.79
C ILE A 22 4.40 -15.28 10.80
N ILE A 23 5.42 -14.57 10.32
CA ILE A 23 6.46 -13.95 11.15
C ILE A 23 6.26 -12.43 11.20
N THR A 24 6.12 -11.89 12.41
CA THR A 24 5.97 -10.45 12.67
C THR A 24 7.31 -9.83 13.07
N TYR A 25 7.49 -8.57 12.69
CA TYR A 25 8.70 -7.78 12.91
C TYR A 25 8.30 -6.43 13.48
N ASP A 26 9.14 -5.86 14.34
CA ASP A 26 8.93 -4.51 14.89
C ASP A 26 8.93 -3.42 13.80
N SER A 27 9.60 -3.68 12.68
CA SER A 27 9.61 -2.79 11.50
C SER A 27 9.58 -3.59 10.20
N GLY A 28 9.03 -2.99 9.14
CA GLY A 28 9.00 -3.60 7.80
C GLY A 28 10.40 -3.89 7.24
N SER A 29 11.39 -3.04 7.54
CA SER A 29 12.77 -3.19 7.06
C SER A 29 13.44 -4.50 7.48
N GLY A 30 13.16 -5.00 8.68
CA GLY A 30 13.67 -6.30 9.13
C GLY A 30 13.18 -7.45 8.24
N SER A 31 11.89 -7.41 7.87
CA SER A 31 11.32 -8.44 7.00
C SER A 31 11.89 -8.41 5.58
N TYR A 32 12.23 -7.24 5.04
CA TYR A 32 12.84 -7.13 3.70
C TYR A 32 14.26 -7.70 3.66
N GLN A 33 15.04 -7.50 4.72
CA GLN A 33 16.38 -8.08 4.82
C GLN A 33 16.32 -9.60 4.92
N ASP A 34 15.39 -10.14 5.73
CA ASP A 34 15.24 -11.59 5.88
C ASP A 34 14.77 -12.26 4.59
N VAL A 35 13.95 -11.59 3.77
CA VAL A 35 13.65 -12.05 2.40
C VAL A 35 14.92 -12.06 1.55
N ALA A 36 15.68 -10.96 1.56
CA ALA A 36 16.87 -10.80 0.73
C ALA A 36 17.95 -11.86 1.00
N ILE A 37 18.05 -12.36 2.24
CA ILE A 37 19.00 -13.42 2.62
C ILE A 37 18.37 -14.83 2.68
N GLY A 38 17.09 -14.96 2.32
CA GLY A 38 16.39 -16.25 2.23
C GLY A 38 16.01 -16.89 3.56
N ARG A 39 15.84 -16.09 4.63
CA ARG A 39 15.30 -16.57 5.91
C ARG A 39 13.79 -16.71 5.90
N VAL A 40 13.11 -15.89 5.10
CA VAL A 40 11.66 -15.98 4.85
C VAL A 40 11.40 -15.86 3.35
N ASP A 41 10.31 -16.45 2.87
CA ASP A 41 10.03 -16.49 1.43
C ASP A 41 9.49 -15.16 0.87
N ALA A 42 8.78 -14.39 1.70
CA ALA A 42 8.13 -13.16 1.29
C ALA A 42 7.91 -12.17 2.45
N ALA A 43 7.73 -10.89 2.09
CA ALA A 43 7.27 -9.84 2.98
C ALA A 43 6.08 -9.12 2.34
N MET A 44 5.09 -8.74 3.16
CA MET A 44 3.90 -8.03 2.70
C MET A 44 3.93 -6.57 3.15
N ASN A 45 3.62 -5.66 2.23
CA ASN A 45 3.35 -4.25 2.46
C ASN A 45 2.61 -3.68 1.23
N ASP A 46 2.25 -2.40 1.26
CA ASP A 46 1.66 -1.69 0.12
C ASP A 46 2.57 -1.75 -1.11
N ARG A 47 1.97 -1.95 -2.28
CA ARG A 47 2.73 -2.06 -3.54
C ARG A 47 3.57 -0.81 -3.83
N LEU A 48 3.04 0.37 -3.55
CA LEU A 48 3.74 1.64 -3.71
C LEU A 48 4.94 1.75 -2.76
N ALA A 49 4.75 1.40 -1.49
CA ALA A 49 5.83 1.40 -0.51
C ALA A 49 6.93 0.40 -0.87
N LEU A 50 6.55 -0.82 -1.31
CA LEU A 50 7.52 -1.82 -1.75
C LEU A 50 8.29 -1.37 -3.00
N GLN A 51 7.67 -0.63 -3.92
CA GLN A 51 8.38 -0.12 -5.10
C GLN A 51 9.49 0.87 -4.69
N SER A 52 9.22 1.80 -3.78
CA SER A 52 10.25 2.70 -3.23
C SER A 52 11.35 1.90 -2.51
N VAL A 53 10.98 0.92 -1.67
CA VAL A 53 11.96 0.04 -1.01
C VAL A 53 12.86 -0.70 -2.01
N ILE A 54 12.30 -1.27 -3.09
CA ILE A 54 13.06 -1.97 -4.13
C ILE A 54 14.02 -1.00 -4.83
N ASN A 55 13.56 0.21 -5.15
CA ASN A 55 14.36 1.22 -5.85
C ASN A 55 15.50 1.77 -4.97
N GLU A 56 15.29 1.92 -3.67
CA GLU A 56 16.22 2.61 -2.75
C GLU A 56 17.16 1.67 -1.99
N SER A 57 16.73 0.45 -1.66
CA SER A 57 17.46 -0.41 -0.71
C SER A 57 18.65 -1.15 -1.31
N GLY A 58 18.68 -1.34 -2.64
CA GLY A 58 19.68 -2.18 -3.31
C GLY A 58 19.59 -3.68 -2.98
N LEU A 59 18.53 -4.11 -2.29
CA LEU A 59 18.28 -5.51 -1.99
C LEU A 59 17.81 -6.25 -3.25
N PRO A 60 18.11 -7.55 -3.41
CA PRO A 60 17.67 -8.37 -4.54
C PRO A 60 16.18 -8.76 -4.42
N LEU A 61 15.31 -7.76 -4.30
CA LEU A 61 13.87 -7.90 -4.10
C LEU A 61 13.11 -7.60 -5.41
N LYS A 62 11.94 -8.22 -5.54
CA LYS A 62 10.99 -7.96 -6.62
C LYS A 62 9.57 -8.05 -6.10
N LEU A 63 8.65 -7.33 -6.74
CA LEU A 63 7.22 -7.53 -6.50
C LEU A 63 6.82 -8.95 -6.97
N ALA A 64 5.99 -9.62 -6.18
CA ALA A 64 5.51 -10.97 -6.44
C ALA A 64 3.99 -10.98 -6.60
N GLY A 65 3.50 -11.61 -7.67
CA GLY A 65 2.08 -11.82 -7.92
C GLY A 65 1.27 -10.54 -8.18
N PRO A 66 -0.04 -10.68 -8.43
CA PRO A 66 -0.98 -9.57 -8.45
C PRO A 66 -1.27 -9.05 -7.02
N PRO A 67 -1.82 -7.84 -6.88
CA PRO A 67 -2.29 -7.34 -5.58
C PRO A 67 -3.31 -8.29 -4.96
N ILE A 68 -3.15 -8.56 -3.66
CA ILE A 68 -4.04 -9.47 -2.90
C ILE A 68 -5.34 -8.75 -2.49
N ASN A 69 -5.28 -7.43 -2.31
CA ASN A 69 -6.42 -6.61 -1.92
C ASN A 69 -6.28 -5.20 -2.51
N GLU A 70 -7.41 -4.58 -2.87
CA GLU A 70 -7.48 -3.16 -3.22
C GLU A 70 -7.81 -2.38 -1.95
N MET A 71 -6.95 -1.42 -1.59
CA MET A 71 -7.17 -0.56 -0.44
C MET A 71 -7.48 0.85 -0.92
N GLN A 72 -8.59 1.40 -0.43
CA GLN A 72 -8.96 2.79 -0.64
C GLN A 72 -8.62 3.58 0.62
N ASN A 73 -7.87 4.66 0.45
CA ASN A 73 -7.56 5.60 1.51
C ASN A 73 -8.53 6.77 1.47
N ALA A 74 -8.99 7.23 2.63
CA ALA A 74 -9.87 8.37 2.77
C ALA A 74 -9.46 9.22 3.96
N PHE A 75 -9.79 10.52 3.91
CA PHE A 75 -9.62 11.41 5.03
C PHE A 75 -10.82 11.28 5.98
N PRO A 76 -10.61 10.97 7.28
CA PRO A 76 -11.71 10.84 8.22
C PRO A 76 -12.18 12.22 8.71
N PHE A 77 -13.49 12.42 8.77
CA PHE A 77 -14.13 13.60 9.35
C PHE A 77 -15.17 13.18 10.39
N LEU A 78 -15.47 14.06 11.36
CA LEU A 78 -16.57 13.81 12.29
C LEU A 78 -17.90 13.82 11.52
N ASN A 79 -18.76 12.83 11.76
CA ASN A 79 -20.05 12.74 11.09
C ASN A 79 -21.06 13.74 11.70
N ASN A 80 -21.04 14.97 11.20
CA ASN A 80 -21.97 16.04 11.58
C ASN A 80 -22.31 16.93 10.37
N GLU A 81 -23.37 17.74 10.48
CA GLU A 81 -23.84 18.57 9.35
C GLU A 81 -22.79 19.60 8.90
N GLU A 82 -22.02 20.17 9.84
CA GLU A 82 -20.96 21.14 9.55
C GLU A 82 -19.89 20.53 8.61
N ASN A 83 -19.49 19.29 8.86
CA ASN A 83 -18.45 18.63 8.07
C ASN A 83 -18.97 18.11 6.73
N LYS A 84 -20.28 17.95 6.52
CA LYS A 84 -20.80 17.46 5.23
C LYS A 84 -20.44 18.39 4.08
N GLU A 85 -20.55 19.70 4.30
CA GLU A 85 -20.20 20.69 3.29
C GLU A 85 -18.69 20.69 3.01
N LEU A 86 -17.87 20.60 4.06
CA LEU A 86 -16.41 20.52 3.93
C LEU A 86 -15.98 19.26 3.16
N VAL A 87 -16.57 18.10 3.47
CA VAL A 87 -16.29 16.84 2.77
C VAL A 87 -16.61 16.98 1.28
N ALA A 88 -17.78 17.54 0.93
CA ALA A 88 -18.15 17.73 -0.48
C ALA A 88 -17.18 18.66 -1.24
N GLN A 89 -16.68 19.72 -0.57
CA GLN A 89 -15.68 20.61 -1.17
C GLN A 89 -14.33 19.90 -1.38
N ILE A 90 -13.91 19.08 -0.43
CA ILE A 90 -12.66 18.31 -0.52
C ILE A 90 -12.76 17.25 -1.62
N ASP A 91 -13.87 16.51 -1.69
CA ASP A 91 -14.11 15.51 -2.72
C ASP A 91 -14.06 16.15 -4.11
N SER A 92 -14.76 17.28 -4.31
CA SER A 92 -14.73 18.00 -5.59
C SER A 92 -13.34 18.53 -5.97
N ALA A 93 -12.54 18.96 -4.99
CA ALA A 93 -11.17 19.37 -5.23
C ALA A 93 -10.27 18.19 -5.64
N ILE A 94 -10.42 17.05 -4.96
CA ILE A 94 -9.68 15.81 -5.28
C ILE A 94 -10.06 15.34 -6.69
N ASP A 95 -11.34 15.32 -7.05
CA ASP A 95 -11.80 14.96 -8.40
C ASP A 95 -11.18 15.86 -9.47
N SER A 96 -11.17 17.18 -9.23
CA SER A 96 -10.54 18.14 -10.14
C SER A 96 -9.04 17.87 -10.33
N MET A 97 -8.34 17.46 -9.25
CA MET A 97 -6.92 17.10 -9.31
C MET A 97 -6.66 15.78 -10.06
N TYR A 98 -7.63 14.87 -10.10
CA TYR A 98 -7.56 13.69 -10.97
C TYR A 98 -7.76 14.08 -12.44
N GLU A 99 -8.75 14.93 -12.72
CA GLU A 99 -9.08 15.36 -14.08
C GLU A 99 -7.97 16.19 -14.74
N ASP A 100 -7.33 17.08 -13.97
CA ASP A 100 -6.28 17.96 -14.49
C ASP A 100 -4.88 17.32 -14.51
N GLY A 101 -4.73 16.12 -13.95
CA GLY A 101 -3.47 15.37 -13.89
C GLY A 101 -2.56 15.72 -12.73
N THR A 102 -2.98 16.58 -11.79
CA THR A 102 -2.19 16.94 -10.60
C THR A 102 -1.84 15.71 -9.76
N ILE A 103 -2.76 14.76 -9.57
CA ILE A 103 -2.47 13.53 -8.81
C ILE A 103 -1.40 12.68 -9.51
N LYS A 104 -1.45 12.58 -10.85
CA LYS A 104 -0.45 11.88 -11.66
C LYS A 104 0.92 12.53 -11.53
N GLU A 105 1.01 13.86 -11.57
CA GLU A 105 2.28 14.56 -11.39
C GLU A 105 2.87 14.29 -9.99
N ILE A 106 2.04 14.37 -8.95
CA ILE A 106 2.44 14.06 -7.57
C ILE A 106 2.94 12.62 -7.48
N SER A 107 2.22 11.66 -8.06
CA SER A 107 2.57 10.25 -7.95
C SER A 107 3.88 9.92 -8.65
N MET A 108 4.09 10.45 -9.86
CA MET A 108 5.36 10.32 -10.59
C MET A 108 6.53 10.91 -9.80
N LYS A 109 6.33 12.08 -9.18
CA LYS A 109 7.39 12.75 -8.40
C LYS A 109 7.88 11.93 -7.21
N TYR A 110 6.98 11.25 -6.49
CA TYR A 110 7.33 10.57 -5.24
C TYR A 110 7.53 9.06 -5.40
N PHE A 111 6.93 8.43 -6.40
CA PHE A 111 6.93 6.97 -6.56
C PHE A 111 7.42 6.48 -7.91
N ASP A 112 7.72 7.39 -8.86
CA ASP A 112 8.08 7.06 -10.24
C ASP A 112 7.04 6.12 -10.91
N MET A 113 5.78 6.27 -10.49
CA MET A 113 4.64 5.45 -10.89
C MET A 113 3.38 6.30 -10.99
N ASP A 114 2.58 6.06 -12.03
CA ASP A 114 1.23 6.61 -12.13
C ASP A 114 0.26 5.75 -11.32
N ILE A 115 -0.28 6.34 -10.25
CA ILE A 115 -1.22 5.65 -9.34
C ILE A 115 -2.68 5.97 -9.67
N THR A 116 -2.92 6.87 -10.63
CA THR A 116 -4.28 7.25 -11.08
C THR A 116 -4.85 6.22 -12.04
N GLU A 117 -3.98 5.46 -12.70
CA GLU A 117 -4.39 4.34 -13.54
C GLU A 117 -4.73 3.14 -12.66
N LYS A 118 -5.92 2.57 -12.85
CA LYS A 118 -6.20 1.24 -12.31
C LYS A 118 -5.16 0.30 -12.88
N VAL A 119 -4.47 -0.45 -12.01
CA VAL A 119 -3.66 -1.58 -12.45
C VAL A 119 -4.64 -2.60 -13.03
N LEU A 120 -4.86 -2.51 -14.34
CA LEU A 120 -5.72 -3.41 -15.08
C LEU A 120 -5.18 -4.83 -14.90
N ASN A 121 -6.03 -5.72 -14.39
CA ASN A 121 -5.90 -7.15 -14.58
C ASN A 121 -6.50 -7.53 -15.94
#